data_AF-A0A8T2SJV7-F1
#
_entry.id   AF-A0A8T2SJV7-F1
#
_cell.length_a   1.000
_cell.length_b   1.000
_cell.length_c   1.000
_cell.angle_alpha   90.00
_cell.angle_beta   90.00
_cell.angle_gamma   90.00
#
_symmetry.space_group_name_H-M   'P 1'
#
loop_
_entity.id
_entity.type
_entity.pdbx_description
1 polymer ?
#
loop_
_entity_poly.entity_id
_entity_poly.type
_entity_poly.pdbx_seq_one_letter_code
_entity_poly.pdbx_strand_id
1 'polypeptide(L)'
;MQSGLAHPSCFSSTHQGANTAQNFPYRCSHVFRSPVEGTITWKNAFDYSGNSLRPPKFLKLRVSTDGTTVRASRVQSYVCCTLAREAVGVVDTVDCKKENVGVLLLNLGGPETLEDVQPFLYNLFADPDIIRLPRLLRFMQQPLAKFISTVRAPKSMEGYASIGGGSPLRRITEEQANALRIALEEKDLPAKVYVGMRYWHPFTEEAIRKIKKDHISKLVVLPLYPQFSISTSGSSLRLLEEIFREDEYLVNMQHTVIPSWYQREGYVKSMATLIQSELQTFERPREVMIFFSAHGVPRAYVEEAGDPYKDEMEHCVRLIMTELRLRGIPNDHTLAYQSRVGPVEWLKPYTDDTIKDLGRRGVKSLLAVPISFVSEHIETLEEIDVEYRELALESGIKNWGRVPALGCEKNFIDDLADAVIEALPYVGAMAVSNIEARQSLIPLGSVEELLATYDTQRRELPPPVPVWEWGWTKSAETWNGRAAMLAVLALLLLEVSTGQGILHQMGILPLFP
;
A
#
# COMPACT_ATOMS: atom_id res chain seq x y z
N MET A 1 -40.57 55.27 -59.49
CA MET A 1 -40.61 54.00 -60.26
C MET A 1 -39.86 52.98 -59.43
N GLN A 2 -40.60 52.20 -58.62
CA GLN A 2 -40.84 50.75 -58.79
C GLN A 2 -39.53 49.96 -58.65
N SER A 3 -39.38 48.91 -57.85
CA SER A 3 -40.21 48.09 -56.96
C SER A 3 -39.21 47.08 -56.37
N GLY A 4 -39.17 46.77 -55.07
CA GLY A 4 -40.04 45.75 -54.48
C GLY A 4 -39.76 44.35 -55.05
N LEU A 5 -39.14 43.46 -54.28
CA LEU A 5 -39.65 42.11 -54.00
C LEU A 5 -38.80 41.41 -52.92
N ALA A 6 -39.54 40.92 -51.92
CA ALA A 6 -39.09 40.18 -50.76
C ALA A 6 -39.05 38.67 -51.02
N HIS A 7 -38.35 37.98 -50.11
CA HIS A 7 -38.37 36.56 -49.67
C HIS A 7 -39.55 35.65 -50.08
N PRO A 8 -39.35 34.31 -50.09
CA PRO A 8 -39.58 33.47 -48.88
C PRO A 8 -38.50 32.34 -48.77
N SER A 9 -38.24 31.63 -47.68
CA SER A 9 -38.81 31.54 -46.33
C SER A 9 -37.94 30.57 -45.52
N CYS A 10 -37.97 30.76 -44.21
CA CYS A 10 -37.47 29.89 -43.16
C CYS A 10 -37.82 28.41 -43.33
N PHE A 11 -36.91 27.53 -42.91
CA PHE A 11 -37.29 26.40 -42.06
C PHE A 11 -36.59 26.56 -40.71
N SER A 12 -37.39 26.96 -39.73
CA SER A 12 -37.11 26.81 -38.31
C SER A 12 -37.39 25.37 -37.92
N SER A 13 -36.42 24.66 -37.36
CA SER A 13 -36.69 23.69 -36.32
C SER A 13 -35.81 24.02 -35.13
N THR A 14 -36.42 24.77 -34.21
CA THR A 14 -36.03 24.85 -32.81
C THR A 14 -36.00 23.45 -32.20
N HIS A 15 -34.83 23.02 -31.72
CA HIS A 15 -34.79 22.26 -30.48
C HIS A 15 -34.04 23.10 -29.45
N GLN A 16 -34.81 23.65 -28.51
CA GLN A 16 -34.30 24.17 -27.26
C GLN A 16 -33.73 23.01 -26.44
N GLY A 17 -32.49 23.16 -26.01
CA GLY A 17 -31.88 22.46 -24.91
C GLY A 17 -30.86 23.42 -24.30
N ALA A 18 -31.27 24.13 -23.26
CA ALA A 18 -30.48 25.15 -22.58
C ALA A 18 -29.44 24.53 -21.64
N ASN A 19 -28.31 25.25 -21.51
CA ASN A 19 -27.31 25.24 -20.41
C ASN A 19 -26.49 23.93 -20.28
N THR A 20 -25.16 23.92 -20.34
CA THR A 20 -24.17 24.76 -19.65
C THR A 20 -22.83 24.72 -20.40
N ALA A 21 -22.35 25.86 -20.89
CA ALA A 21 -20.94 26.04 -21.26
C ALA A 21 -20.46 27.34 -20.62
N GLN A 22 -20.19 27.28 -19.32
CA GLN A 22 -19.44 28.31 -18.61
C GLN A 22 -18.11 27.70 -18.17
N ASN A 23 -17.05 28.50 -18.36
CA ASN A 23 -15.65 28.33 -17.94
C ASN A 23 -14.67 27.76 -18.99
N PHE A 24 -14.44 28.52 -20.06
CA PHE A 24 -13.14 28.57 -20.75
C PHE A 24 -12.77 30.03 -21.11
N PRO A 25 -11.49 30.46 -21.07
CA PRO A 25 -11.15 31.88 -20.94
C PRO A 25 -11.00 32.69 -22.25
N TYR A 26 -11.31 32.15 -23.44
CA TYR A 26 -10.89 32.78 -24.70
C TYR A 26 -11.97 32.81 -25.79
N ARG A 27 -12.05 33.93 -26.53
CA ARG A 27 -12.78 34.08 -27.79
C ARG A 27 -11.79 34.18 -28.96
N CYS A 28 -11.93 33.33 -29.97
CA CYS A 28 -11.20 33.46 -31.24
C CYS A 28 -12.10 34.06 -32.32
N SER A 29 -11.62 35.04 -33.08
CA SER A 29 -12.32 35.61 -34.23
C SER A 29 -11.45 35.59 -35.50
N HIS A 30 -12.07 35.11 -36.58
CA HIS A 30 -11.64 35.05 -37.99
C HIS A 30 -10.50 34.09 -38.38
N VAL A 31 -10.84 33.16 -39.29
CA VAL A 31 -9.93 32.30 -40.05
C VAL A 31 -9.82 32.87 -41.47
N PHE A 32 -8.61 33.21 -41.93
CA PHE A 32 -8.36 33.53 -43.34
C PHE A 32 -7.60 32.36 -43.99
N ARG A 33 -8.14 31.85 -45.11
CA ARG A 33 -7.42 30.93 -46.01
C ARG A 33 -6.76 31.76 -47.11
N SER A 34 -5.43 31.65 -47.23
CA SER A 34 -4.70 32.11 -48.43
C SER A 34 -4.81 31.04 -49.53
N PRO A 35 -4.98 31.39 -50.82
CA PRO A 35 -5.14 30.41 -51.89
C PRO A 35 -3.83 29.76 -52.37
N VAL A 36 -2.66 30.18 -51.88
CA VAL A 36 -1.37 29.64 -52.32
C VAL A 36 -0.50 29.45 -51.08
N GLU A 37 -0.08 28.19 -50.88
CA GLU A 37 0.63 27.64 -49.71
C GLU A 37 -0.21 27.51 -48.44
N GLY A 38 -0.51 26.26 -48.06
CA GLY A 38 -1.32 25.86 -46.91
C GLY A 38 -0.69 26.17 -45.55
N THR A 39 -0.50 27.46 -45.25
CA THR A 39 -0.06 27.95 -43.95
C THR A 39 -1.25 28.56 -43.21
N ILE A 40 -1.64 28.00 -42.06
CA ILE A 40 -2.62 28.61 -41.16
C ILE A 40 -1.85 29.40 -40.10
N THR A 41 -1.98 30.73 -40.10
CA THR A 41 -1.40 31.61 -39.09
C THR A 41 -2.49 32.27 -38.25
N TRP A 42 -2.43 32.06 -36.94
CA TRP A 42 -3.25 32.79 -35.96
C TRP A 42 -2.55 34.10 -35.60
N LYS A 43 -3.21 35.25 -35.81
CA LYS A 43 -2.55 36.55 -35.62
C LYS A 43 -2.87 37.28 -34.32
N ASN A 44 -4.03 37.07 -33.67
CA ASN A 44 -4.36 37.81 -32.44
C ASN A 44 -5.19 36.98 -31.45
N ALA A 45 -4.84 37.05 -30.17
CA ALA A 45 -5.66 36.57 -29.04
C ALA A 45 -5.97 37.76 -28.12
N PHE A 46 -7.24 37.89 -27.72
CA PHE A 46 -7.74 38.95 -26.85
C PHE A 46 -8.45 38.35 -25.63
N ASP A 47 -8.36 39.00 -24.48
CA ASP A 47 -9.21 38.68 -23.33
C ASP A 47 -10.62 39.31 -23.46
N TYR A 48 -11.53 39.00 -22.53
CA TYR A 48 -12.90 39.54 -22.51
C TYR A 48 -12.98 41.07 -22.30
N SER A 49 -11.87 41.73 -21.98
CA SER A 49 -11.74 43.19 -21.84
C SER A 49 -11.11 43.89 -23.06
N GLY A 50 -10.77 43.13 -24.11
CA GLY A 50 -10.25 43.67 -25.37
C GLY A 50 -8.74 43.92 -25.39
N ASN A 51 -7.98 43.43 -24.39
CA ASN A 51 -6.54 43.60 -24.34
C ASN A 51 -5.80 42.55 -25.17
N SER A 52 -4.76 42.99 -25.90
CA SER A 52 -3.91 42.13 -26.75
C SER A 52 -2.92 41.32 -25.90
N LEU A 53 -2.96 39.99 -26.03
CA LEU A 53 -1.98 39.09 -25.41
C LEU A 53 -0.78 38.87 -26.35
N ARG A 54 0.46 39.04 -25.85
CA ARG A 54 1.68 38.71 -26.62
C ARG A 54 1.74 37.20 -26.89
N PRO A 55 2.07 36.75 -28.12
CA PRO A 55 1.99 35.34 -28.46
C PRO A 55 3.15 34.53 -27.85
N PRO A 56 2.92 33.31 -27.32
CA PRO A 56 3.99 32.38 -27.06
C PRO A 56 4.59 31.90 -28.39
N LYS A 57 5.90 31.59 -28.39
CA LYS A 57 6.71 31.23 -29.56
C LYS A 57 6.00 30.17 -30.44
N PHE A 58 5.84 30.52 -31.71
CA PHE A 58 5.10 29.80 -32.76
C PHE A 58 5.42 28.29 -32.89
N LEU A 59 4.37 27.48 -32.97
CA LEU A 59 4.41 26.12 -33.51
C LEU A 59 4.42 26.21 -35.05
N LYS A 60 5.51 25.78 -35.71
CA LYS A 60 5.56 25.65 -37.18
C LYS A 60 5.22 24.21 -37.56
N LEU A 61 4.06 24.00 -38.18
CA LEU A 61 3.74 22.75 -38.88
C LEU A 61 4.23 22.88 -40.33
N ARG A 62 5.16 22.02 -40.74
CA ARG A 62 5.55 21.84 -42.15
C ARG A 62 4.76 20.65 -42.69
N VAL A 63 3.88 20.90 -43.66
CA VAL A 63 3.20 19.83 -44.42
C VAL A 63 4.02 19.61 -45.69
N SER A 64 4.55 18.41 -45.88
CA SER A 64 5.20 18.02 -47.13
C SER A 64 4.14 17.59 -48.14
N THR A 65 4.25 18.08 -49.38
CA THR A 65 3.32 17.76 -50.48
C THR A 65 3.70 16.45 -51.15
N ASP A 66 3.57 15.36 -50.40
CA ASP A 66 3.68 13.98 -50.85
C ASP A 66 2.79 13.09 -49.99
N GLY A 67 1.53 13.54 -49.84
CA GLY A 67 0.31 12.72 -49.70
C GLY A 67 0.18 11.66 -48.60
N THR A 68 1.20 11.37 -47.79
CA THR A 68 1.20 10.14 -46.97
C THR A 68 1.93 10.24 -45.63
N THR A 69 2.40 11.41 -45.18
CA THR A 69 2.96 11.50 -43.80
C THR A 69 2.91 12.92 -43.21
N VAL A 70 2.28 13.06 -42.03
CA VAL A 70 2.37 14.26 -41.20
C VAL A 70 3.22 13.95 -39.97
N ARG A 71 4.40 14.57 -39.84
CA ARG A 71 5.19 14.53 -38.59
C ARG A 71 4.85 15.76 -37.74
N ALA A 72 4.18 15.55 -36.62
CA ALA A 72 3.99 16.58 -35.59
C ALA A 72 5.05 16.40 -34.48
N SER A 73 5.93 17.37 -34.29
CA SER A 73 6.85 17.41 -33.14
C SER A 73 6.20 18.19 -31.99
N ARG A 74 5.90 17.49 -30.89
CA ARG A 74 5.34 17.99 -29.62
C ARG A 74 3.93 18.61 -29.70
N VAL A 75 2.94 17.90 -29.17
CA VAL A 75 1.63 18.47 -28.81
C VAL A 75 1.45 18.28 -27.31
N GLN A 76 1.38 19.40 -26.58
CA GLN A 76 1.05 19.45 -25.16
C GLN A 76 -0.29 20.20 -25.06
N SER A 77 -1.27 19.58 -24.39
CA SER A 77 -2.67 19.99 -24.16
C SER A 77 -3.74 19.41 -25.10
N TYR A 78 -4.79 18.88 -24.44
CA TYR A 78 -6.00 18.26 -25.00
C TYR A 78 -6.83 19.18 -25.92
N VAL A 79 -6.69 20.50 -25.77
CA VAL A 79 -7.52 21.50 -26.48
C VAL A 79 -7.16 21.59 -27.97
N CYS A 80 -5.93 21.23 -28.34
CA CYS A 80 -5.46 21.37 -29.73
C CYS A 80 -5.93 20.23 -30.66
N CYS A 81 -6.26 19.05 -30.10
CA CYS A 81 -6.75 17.91 -30.89
C CYS A 81 -8.16 18.15 -31.46
N THR A 82 -9.01 18.90 -30.76
CA THR A 82 -10.40 19.11 -31.20
C THR A 82 -10.50 20.09 -32.36
N LEU A 83 -9.64 21.11 -32.42
CA LEU A 83 -9.64 22.10 -33.51
C LEU A 83 -8.90 21.62 -34.77
N ALA A 84 -7.95 20.69 -34.63
CA ALA A 84 -7.31 20.05 -35.79
C ALA A 84 -8.26 19.08 -36.53
N ARG A 85 -9.25 18.51 -35.82
CA ARG A 85 -10.25 17.56 -36.36
C ARG A 85 -11.20 18.17 -37.38
N GLU A 86 -11.52 19.47 -37.32
CA GLU A 86 -12.43 20.11 -38.28
C GLU A 86 -11.73 20.59 -39.56
N ALA A 87 -10.40 20.77 -39.55
CA ALA A 87 -9.70 21.43 -40.64
C ALA A 87 -9.13 20.48 -41.71
N VAL A 88 -8.90 19.20 -41.37
CA VAL A 88 -8.26 18.23 -42.28
C VAL A 88 -9.10 16.95 -42.25
N GLY A 89 -9.98 16.79 -43.24
CA GLY A 89 -10.85 15.62 -43.41
C GLY A 89 -10.09 14.36 -43.81
N VAL A 90 -9.16 13.92 -42.97
CA VAL A 90 -8.44 12.64 -43.08
C VAL A 90 -8.83 11.82 -41.86
N VAL A 91 -9.68 10.82 -42.09
CA VAL A 91 -10.07 9.82 -41.11
C VAL A 91 -8.95 8.79 -41.06
N ASP A 92 -7.85 9.12 -40.40
CA ASP A 92 -6.96 8.11 -39.84
C ASP A 92 -7.30 8.02 -38.36
N THR A 93 -7.86 6.87 -37.97
CA THR A 93 -8.14 6.52 -36.58
C THR A 93 -6.81 6.42 -35.82
N VAL A 94 -6.35 7.54 -35.26
CA VAL A 94 -5.45 7.48 -34.11
C VAL A 94 -6.30 6.88 -32.99
N ASP A 95 -6.16 5.57 -32.81
CA ASP A 95 -6.69 4.84 -31.67
C ASP A 95 -6.02 5.44 -30.43
N CYS A 96 -6.65 6.45 -29.84
CA CYS A 96 -6.26 6.96 -28.54
C CYS A 96 -6.65 5.86 -27.55
N LYS A 97 -5.75 4.86 -27.42
CA LYS A 97 -5.95 3.70 -26.55
C LYS A 97 -6.50 4.22 -25.22
N LYS A 98 -7.74 3.83 -24.91
CA LYS A 98 -8.38 4.15 -23.64
C LYS A 98 -7.44 3.66 -22.53
N GLU A 99 -6.90 4.59 -21.75
CA GLU A 99 -6.00 4.24 -20.66
C GLU A 99 -6.80 3.46 -19.61
N ASN A 100 -6.42 2.21 -19.38
CA ASN A 100 -7.05 1.35 -18.38
C ASN A 100 -6.22 1.43 -17.11
N VAL A 101 -6.76 2.10 -16.09
CA VAL A 101 -6.11 2.26 -14.79
C VAL A 101 -6.48 1.09 -13.89
N GLY A 102 -5.46 0.48 -13.28
CA GLY A 102 -5.59 -0.52 -12.24
C GLY A 102 -4.97 -0.03 -10.93
N VAL A 103 -5.54 -0.46 -9.82
CA VAL A 103 -4.97 -0.31 -8.48
C VAL A 103 -4.78 -1.69 -7.88
N LEU A 104 -3.56 -2.04 -7.47
CA LEU A 104 -3.24 -3.29 -6.81
C LEU A 104 -3.04 -3.04 -5.32
N LEU A 105 -3.99 -3.51 -4.50
CA LEU A 105 -3.87 -3.51 -3.05
C LEU A 105 -3.04 -4.71 -2.61
N LEU A 106 -1.97 -4.47 -1.87
CA LEU A 106 -1.11 -5.52 -1.32
C LEU A 106 -1.33 -5.65 0.19
N ASN A 107 -1.50 -6.88 0.67
CA ASN A 107 -1.60 -7.17 2.10
C ASN A 107 -1.09 -8.59 2.41
N LEU A 108 -1.03 -8.97 3.68
CA LEU A 108 -0.43 -10.22 4.14
C LEU A 108 -1.28 -11.44 3.74
N GLY A 109 -2.59 -11.27 3.79
CA GLY A 109 -3.55 -12.38 3.77
C GLY A 109 -3.78 -12.97 5.15
N GLY A 110 -4.74 -13.88 5.23
CA GLY A 110 -5.05 -14.62 6.45
C GLY A 110 -5.94 -15.82 6.13
N PRO A 111 -5.88 -16.90 6.91
CA PRO A 111 -6.62 -18.14 6.65
C PRO A 111 -8.12 -17.87 6.76
N GLU A 112 -8.93 -18.42 5.84
CA GLU A 112 -10.39 -18.21 5.83
C GLU A 112 -11.11 -19.18 6.75
N THR A 113 -10.57 -20.39 6.90
CA THR A 113 -11.05 -21.41 7.84
C THR A 113 -9.95 -21.92 8.76
N LEU A 114 -10.31 -22.76 9.73
CA LEU A 114 -9.33 -23.36 10.64
C LEU A 114 -8.40 -24.36 9.92
N GLU A 115 -8.89 -25.02 8.89
CA GLU A 115 -8.12 -25.95 8.07
C GLU A 115 -7.02 -25.24 7.26
N ASP A 116 -7.23 -23.95 6.97
CA ASP A 116 -6.31 -23.11 6.21
C ASP A 116 -5.12 -22.61 7.04
N VAL A 117 -5.18 -22.72 8.37
CA VAL A 117 -4.18 -22.14 9.29
C VAL A 117 -2.79 -22.73 9.04
N GLN A 118 -2.67 -24.06 8.95
CA GLN A 118 -1.36 -24.70 8.75
C GLN A 118 -0.78 -24.37 7.36
N PRO A 119 -1.54 -24.46 6.25
CA PRO A 119 -1.08 -24.01 4.94
C PRO A 119 -0.68 -22.53 4.89
N PHE A 120 -1.44 -21.65 5.53
CA PHE A 120 -1.11 -20.24 5.64
C PHE A 120 0.23 -20.01 6.38
N LEU A 121 0.39 -20.64 7.55
CA LEU A 121 1.63 -20.56 8.33
C LEU A 121 2.82 -21.14 7.56
N TYR A 122 2.60 -22.19 6.77
CA TYR A 122 3.63 -22.75 5.90
C TYR A 122 4.12 -21.70 4.89
N ASN A 123 3.21 -21.03 4.18
CA ASN A 123 3.57 -19.98 3.23
C ASN A 123 4.32 -18.82 3.90
N LEU A 124 3.87 -18.40 5.09
CA LEU A 124 4.50 -17.35 5.89
C LEU A 124 5.94 -17.70 6.28
N PHE A 125 6.18 -18.91 6.82
CA PHE A 125 7.53 -19.33 7.26
C PHE A 125 8.43 -19.80 6.11
N ALA A 126 7.85 -20.14 4.97
CA ALA A 126 8.60 -20.44 3.75
C ALA A 126 9.21 -19.19 3.11
N ASP A 127 8.72 -18.00 3.46
CA ASP A 127 9.27 -16.74 2.95
C ASP A 127 10.65 -16.45 3.56
N PRO A 128 11.71 -16.38 2.73
CA PRO A 128 13.04 -16.02 3.21
C PRO A 128 13.10 -14.61 3.81
N ASP A 129 12.16 -13.71 3.52
CA ASP A 129 12.12 -12.37 4.13
C ASP A 129 11.55 -12.36 5.55
N ILE A 130 10.82 -13.40 5.94
CA ILE A 130 10.30 -13.58 7.30
C ILE A 130 11.29 -14.39 8.15
N ILE A 131 11.76 -15.54 7.64
CA ILE A 131 12.81 -16.33 8.28
C ILE A 131 14.02 -16.41 7.34
N ARG A 132 15.04 -15.58 7.61
CA ARG A 132 16.29 -15.54 6.85
C ARG A 132 17.26 -16.64 7.32
N LEU A 133 17.30 -17.77 6.60
CA LEU A 133 18.37 -18.76 6.78
C LEU A 133 19.66 -18.33 6.06
N PRO A 134 20.85 -18.66 6.62
CA PRO A 134 22.13 -18.47 5.93
C PRO A 134 22.10 -19.12 4.54
N ARG A 135 22.77 -18.53 3.54
CA ARG A 135 22.75 -19.04 2.15
C ARG A 135 23.06 -20.53 2.04
N LEU A 136 24.01 -21.02 2.82
CA LEU A 136 24.40 -22.44 2.83
C LEU A 136 23.26 -23.37 3.31
N LEU A 137 22.35 -22.86 4.13
CA LEU A 137 21.23 -23.62 4.71
C LEU A 137 19.88 -23.29 4.04
N ARG A 138 19.87 -22.52 2.95
CA ARG A 138 18.63 -22.12 2.27
C ARG A 138 17.81 -23.32 1.78
N PHE A 139 18.45 -24.43 1.44
CA PHE A 139 17.76 -25.68 1.07
C PHE A 139 16.89 -26.25 2.20
N MET A 140 17.16 -25.87 3.45
CA MET A 140 16.38 -26.28 4.63
C MET A 140 15.16 -25.39 4.91
N GLN A 141 14.95 -24.31 4.15
CA GLN A 141 13.83 -23.37 4.38
C GLN A 141 12.48 -24.08 4.35
N GLN A 142 12.21 -24.88 3.32
CA GLN A 142 10.92 -25.54 3.12
C GLN A 142 10.66 -26.65 4.18
N PRO A 143 11.63 -27.55 4.49
CA PRO A 143 11.49 -28.47 5.62
C PRO A 143 11.26 -27.75 6.95
N LEU A 144 12.00 -26.67 7.22
CA LEU A 144 11.85 -25.89 8.44
C LEU A 144 10.48 -25.22 8.52
N ALA A 145 10.01 -24.61 7.44
CA ALA A 145 8.69 -23.99 7.36
C ALA A 145 7.58 -25.02 7.64
N LYS A 146 7.67 -26.23 7.06
CA LYS A 146 6.72 -27.32 7.30
C LYS A 146 6.72 -27.78 8.75
N PHE A 147 7.90 -27.92 9.36
CA PHE A 147 8.01 -28.28 10.76
C PHE A 147 7.40 -27.22 11.67
N ILE A 148 7.82 -25.95 11.52
CA ILE A 148 7.34 -24.83 12.34
C ILE A 148 5.83 -24.66 12.17
N SER A 149 5.31 -24.70 10.93
CA SER A 149 3.89 -24.52 10.68
C SER A 149 3.05 -25.63 11.31
N THR A 150 3.50 -26.89 11.25
CA THR A 150 2.81 -28.02 11.87
C THR A 150 2.79 -27.92 13.39
N VAL A 151 3.91 -27.51 14.00
CA VAL A 151 4.02 -27.34 15.46
C VAL A 151 3.19 -26.15 15.95
N ARG A 152 3.14 -25.04 15.18
CA ARG A 152 2.42 -23.82 15.57
C ARG A 152 0.93 -23.86 15.27
N ALA A 153 0.50 -24.65 14.28
CA ALA A 153 -0.88 -24.67 13.81
C ALA A 153 -1.91 -24.89 14.93
N PRO A 154 -1.77 -25.84 15.87
CA PRO A 154 -2.79 -26.04 16.91
C PRO A 154 -3.07 -24.78 17.74
N LYS A 155 -2.01 -24.11 18.22
CA LYS A 155 -2.17 -22.87 18.99
C LYS A 155 -2.78 -21.75 18.15
N SER A 156 -2.34 -21.59 16.89
CA SER A 156 -2.91 -20.57 16.00
C SER A 156 -4.38 -20.85 15.65
N MET A 157 -4.76 -22.13 15.51
CA MET A 157 -6.15 -22.53 15.26
C MET A 157 -7.06 -22.18 16.44
N GLU A 158 -6.59 -22.33 17.69
CA GLU A 158 -7.33 -21.89 18.87
C GLU A 158 -7.59 -20.38 18.83
N GLY A 159 -6.57 -19.59 18.47
CA GLY A 159 -6.70 -18.14 18.28
C GLY A 159 -7.72 -17.79 17.20
N TYR A 160 -7.63 -18.41 16.01
CA TYR A 160 -8.62 -18.20 14.94
C TYR A 160 -10.03 -18.69 15.31
N ALA A 161 -10.15 -19.77 16.07
CA ALA A 161 -11.44 -20.28 16.53
C ALA A 161 -12.12 -19.29 17.49
N SER A 162 -11.34 -18.62 18.35
CA SER A 162 -11.86 -17.63 19.31
C SER A 162 -12.47 -16.39 18.63
N ILE A 163 -12.02 -16.06 17.41
CA ILE A 163 -12.47 -14.87 16.66
C ILE A 163 -13.50 -15.17 15.57
N GLY A 164 -14.05 -16.41 15.54
CA GLY A 164 -15.10 -16.80 14.60
C GLY A 164 -14.68 -17.83 13.53
N GLY A 165 -13.51 -18.45 13.67
CA GLY A 165 -13.08 -19.59 12.84
C GLY A 165 -12.20 -19.25 11.63
N GLY A 166 -11.82 -17.98 11.46
CA GLY A 166 -11.01 -17.51 10.32
C GLY A 166 -10.67 -16.03 10.41
N SER A 167 -9.77 -15.57 9.55
CA SER A 167 -9.36 -14.17 9.46
C SER A 167 -10.38 -13.34 8.69
N PRO A 168 -10.90 -12.22 9.26
CA PRO A 168 -11.74 -11.30 8.51
C PRO A 168 -10.95 -10.41 7.54
N LEU A 169 -9.61 -10.48 7.55
CA LEU A 169 -8.72 -9.59 6.80
C LEU A 169 -9.06 -9.53 5.32
N ARG A 170 -9.26 -10.69 4.68
CA ARG A 170 -9.56 -10.75 3.25
C ARG A 170 -10.89 -10.07 2.93
N ARG A 171 -11.95 -10.42 3.65
CA ARG A 171 -13.28 -9.83 3.46
C ARG A 171 -13.23 -8.31 3.60
N ILE A 172 -12.60 -7.80 4.66
CA ILE A 172 -12.47 -6.36 4.88
C ILE A 172 -11.63 -5.71 3.77
N THR A 173 -10.56 -6.36 3.30
CA THR A 173 -9.75 -5.84 2.19
C THR A 173 -10.53 -5.79 0.88
N GLU A 174 -11.39 -6.76 0.60
CA GLU A 174 -12.29 -6.74 -0.56
C GLU A 174 -13.35 -5.64 -0.44
N GLU A 175 -13.88 -5.40 0.77
CA GLU A 175 -14.77 -4.27 1.06
C GLU A 175 -14.07 -2.92 0.84
N GLN A 176 -12.84 -2.78 1.33
CA GLN A 176 -11.98 -1.61 1.10
C GLN A 176 -11.69 -1.41 -0.39
N ALA A 177 -11.40 -2.48 -1.13
CA ALA A 177 -11.17 -2.42 -2.57
C ALA A 177 -12.39 -1.90 -3.33
N ASN A 178 -13.59 -2.37 -2.96
CA ASN A 178 -14.83 -1.89 -3.56
C ASN A 178 -15.14 -0.44 -3.16
N ALA A 179 -14.92 -0.06 -1.90
CA ALA A 179 -15.11 1.31 -1.44
C ALA A 179 -14.16 2.28 -2.16
N LEU A 180 -12.89 1.89 -2.31
CA LEU A 180 -11.89 2.64 -3.07
C LEU A 180 -12.29 2.79 -4.54
N ARG A 181 -12.77 1.70 -5.18
CA ARG A 181 -13.26 1.76 -6.56
C ARG A 181 -14.38 2.79 -6.71
N ILE A 182 -15.34 2.79 -5.79
CA ILE A 182 -16.46 3.76 -5.79
C ILE A 182 -15.92 5.18 -5.59
N ALA A 183 -15.03 5.40 -4.63
CA ALA A 183 -14.45 6.72 -4.37
C ALA A 183 -13.64 7.25 -5.56
N LEU A 184 -12.94 6.39 -6.30
CA LEU A 184 -12.22 6.75 -7.53
C LEU A 184 -13.20 7.11 -8.66
N GLU A 185 -14.30 6.36 -8.81
CA GLU A 185 -15.36 6.67 -9.77
C GLU A 185 -16.05 8.02 -9.47
N GLU A 186 -16.31 8.31 -8.20
CA GLU A 186 -16.87 9.61 -7.76
C GLU A 186 -15.92 10.79 -8.02
N LYS A 187 -14.61 10.53 -8.12
CA LYS A 187 -13.56 11.50 -8.46
C LYS A 187 -13.21 11.50 -9.96
N ASP A 188 -14.11 11.03 -10.82
CA ASP A 188 -13.97 10.97 -12.28
C ASP A 188 -12.77 10.12 -12.78
N LEU A 189 -12.28 9.18 -11.98
CA LEU A 189 -11.21 8.24 -12.34
C LEU A 189 -11.72 6.79 -12.33
N PRO A 190 -12.29 6.28 -13.43
CA PRO A 190 -12.71 4.88 -13.50
C PRO A 190 -11.47 3.96 -13.48
N ALA A 191 -11.27 3.26 -12.37
CA ALA A 191 -10.17 2.34 -12.17
C ALA A 191 -10.67 0.97 -11.68
N LYS A 192 -9.97 -0.10 -12.07
CA LYS A 192 -10.21 -1.44 -11.51
C LYS A 192 -9.31 -1.66 -10.29
N VAL A 193 -9.88 -2.12 -9.18
CA VAL A 193 -9.13 -2.40 -7.96
C VAL A 193 -8.98 -3.90 -7.79
N TYR A 194 -7.76 -4.35 -7.51
CA TYR A 194 -7.37 -5.75 -7.34
C TYR A 194 -6.79 -5.94 -5.94
N VAL A 195 -7.02 -7.11 -5.36
CA VAL A 195 -6.45 -7.51 -4.07
C VAL A 195 -5.43 -8.61 -4.34
N GLY A 196 -4.21 -8.43 -3.85
CA GLY A 196 -3.13 -9.40 -3.86
C GLY A 196 -2.60 -9.62 -2.44
N MET A 197 -2.66 -10.87 -2.00
CA MET A 197 -2.22 -11.29 -0.67
C MET A 197 -0.89 -12.03 -0.78
N ARG A 198 -0.01 -11.84 0.22
CA ARG A 198 1.34 -12.42 0.19
C ARG A 198 1.37 -13.91 0.52
N TYR A 199 0.60 -14.36 1.51
CA TYR A 199 0.65 -15.74 2.03
C TYR A 199 -0.67 -16.51 1.98
N TRP A 200 -1.75 -15.86 1.53
CA TRP A 200 -3.05 -16.51 1.35
C TRP A 200 -3.74 -16.07 0.07
N HIS A 201 -4.88 -16.66 -0.26
CA HIS A 201 -5.65 -16.28 -1.44
C HIS A 201 -6.42 -14.95 -1.23
N PRO A 202 -6.66 -14.16 -2.31
CA PRO A 202 -6.09 -14.32 -3.64
C PRO A 202 -4.61 -13.91 -3.62
N PHE A 203 -3.71 -14.78 -4.09
CA PHE A 203 -2.29 -14.48 -4.12
C PHE A 203 -2.00 -13.32 -5.08
N THR A 204 -0.89 -12.61 -4.87
CA THR A 204 -0.42 -11.55 -5.78
C THR A 204 -0.39 -12.00 -7.24
N GLU A 205 0.06 -13.23 -7.51
CA GLU A 205 0.10 -13.84 -8.83
C GLU A 205 -1.30 -13.99 -9.46
N GLU A 206 -2.31 -14.28 -8.65
CA GLU A 206 -3.70 -14.35 -9.12
C GLU A 206 -4.24 -12.96 -9.47
N ALA A 207 -3.91 -11.95 -8.68
CA ALA A 207 -4.25 -10.56 -8.97
C ALA A 207 -3.60 -10.09 -10.27
N ILE A 208 -2.32 -10.40 -10.48
CA ILE A 208 -1.59 -10.09 -11.71
C ILE A 208 -2.19 -10.76 -12.93
N ARG A 209 -2.61 -12.03 -12.84
CA ARG A 209 -3.33 -12.70 -13.94
C ARG A 209 -4.62 -11.96 -14.34
N LYS A 210 -5.37 -11.43 -13.36
CA LYS A 210 -6.56 -10.61 -13.63
C LYS A 210 -6.20 -9.27 -14.28
N ILE A 211 -5.17 -8.58 -13.77
CA ILE A 211 -4.64 -7.33 -14.35
C ILE A 211 -4.27 -7.50 -15.83
N LYS A 212 -3.58 -8.60 -16.17
CA LYS A 212 -3.24 -8.95 -17.55
C LYS A 212 -4.48 -9.20 -18.42
N LYS A 213 -5.43 -9.99 -17.90
CA LYS A 213 -6.70 -10.31 -18.60
C LYS A 213 -7.53 -9.05 -18.88
N ASP A 214 -7.46 -8.07 -17.99
CA ASP A 214 -8.19 -6.81 -18.10
C ASP A 214 -7.48 -5.75 -18.96
N HIS A 215 -6.29 -6.07 -19.50
CA HIS A 215 -5.48 -5.16 -20.33
C HIS A 215 -5.22 -3.80 -19.65
N ILE A 216 -4.89 -3.83 -18.36
CA ILE A 216 -4.50 -2.64 -17.60
C ILE A 216 -3.21 -2.05 -18.17
N SER A 217 -3.22 -0.76 -18.49
CA SER A 217 -2.09 -0.05 -19.09
C SER A 217 -1.29 0.78 -18.07
N LYS A 218 -1.95 1.21 -16.97
CA LYS A 218 -1.37 1.99 -15.88
C LYS A 218 -1.72 1.35 -14.56
N LEU A 219 -0.72 1.00 -13.75
CA LEU A 219 -0.92 0.34 -12.47
C LEU A 219 -0.41 1.19 -11.30
N VAL A 220 -1.25 1.42 -10.30
CA VAL A 220 -0.83 1.96 -9.00
C VAL A 220 -0.77 0.81 -8.00
N VAL A 221 0.40 0.58 -7.40
CA VAL A 221 0.60 -0.43 -6.37
C VAL A 221 0.51 0.24 -5.01
N LEU A 222 -0.43 -0.23 -4.18
CA LEU A 222 -0.74 0.36 -2.88
C LEU A 222 -0.77 -0.74 -1.80
N PRO A 223 0.35 -0.96 -1.09
CA PRO A 223 0.33 -1.76 0.12
C PRO A 223 -0.59 -1.15 1.19
N LEU A 224 -1.43 -1.97 1.82
CA LEU A 224 -2.32 -1.55 2.90
C LEU A 224 -1.61 -1.50 4.28
N TYR A 225 -0.32 -1.17 4.26
CA TYR A 225 0.49 -0.86 5.43
C TYR A 225 0.79 0.64 5.40
N PRO A 226 0.32 1.43 6.39
CA PRO A 226 0.59 2.86 6.41
C PRO A 226 2.09 3.15 6.52
N GLN A 227 2.81 2.36 7.32
CA GLN A 227 4.26 2.43 7.49
C GLN A 227 4.95 1.35 6.66
N PHE A 228 6.03 1.72 5.99
CA PHE A 228 6.87 0.77 5.26
C PHE A 228 7.68 -0.07 6.24
N SER A 229 7.76 -1.38 5.97
CA SER A 229 8.75 -2.27 6.55
C SER A 229 9.28 -3.24 5.49
N ILE A 230 10.54 -3.64 5.66
CA ILE A 230 11.21 -4.64 4.81
C ILE A 230 10.47 -5.97 4.85
N SER A 231 9.88 -6.36 5.99
CA SER A 231 9.14 -7.62 6.14
C SER A 231 7.70 -7.59 5.65
N THR A 232 7.12 -6.41 5.39
CA THR A 232 5.72 -6.27 4.92
C THR A 232 5.69 -5.77 3.47
N SER A 233 5.60 -4.45 3.28
CA SER A 233 5.62 -3.81 1.96
C SER A 233 6.84 -4.26 1.15
N GLY A 234 8.02 -4.35 1.77
CA GLY A 234 9.25 -4.80 1.11
C GLY A 234 9.15 -6.23 0.54
N SER A 235 8.60 -7.19 1.29
CA SER A 235 8.43 -8.57 0.80
C SER A 235 7.46 -8.63 -0.38
N SER A 236 6.30 -7.98 -0.26
CA SER A 236 5.29 -7.94 -1.33
C SER A 236 5.81 -7.27 -2.60
N LEU A 237 6.61 -6.20 -2.45
CA LEU A 237 7.22 -5.50 -3.58
C LEU A 237 8.34 -6.31 -4.24
N ARG A 238 9.17 -7.05 -3.50
CA ARG A 238 10.18 -7.94 -4.08
C ARG A 238 9.56 -9.08 -4.89
N LEU A 239 8.49 -9.70 -4.38
CA LEU A 239 7.72 -10.68 -5.15
C LEU A 239 7.16 -10.07 -6.44
N LEU A 240 6.60 -8.86 -6.34
CA LEU A 240 6.06 -8.16 -7.50
C LEU A 240 7.14 -7.86 -8.55
N GLU A 241 8.34 -7.46 -8.11
CA GLU A 241 9.49 -7.21 -8.98
C GLU A 241 9.92 -8.48 -9.71
N GLU A 242 9.97 -9.63 -9.02
CA GLU A 242 10.29 -10.93 -9.61
C GLU A 242 9.28 -11.29 -10.70
N ILE A 243 7.97 -11.19 -10.40
CA ILE A 243 6.89 -11.42 -11.36
C ILE A 243 7.00 -10.47 -12.56
N PHE A 244 7.34 -9.20 -12.34
CA PHE A 244 7.43 -8.19 -13.40
C PHE A 244 8.61 -8.47 -14.32
N ARG A 245 9.75 -8.93 -13.78
CA ARG A 245 10.96 -9.22 -14.54
C ARG A 245 10.79 -10.43 -15.47
N GLU A 246 9.96 -11.40 -15.08
CA GLU A 246 9.75 -12.64 -15.84
C GLU A 246 8.68 -12.55 -16.93
N ASP A 247 7.90 -11.46 -16.98
CA ASP A 247 6.72 -11.35 -17.83
C ASP A 247 6.79 -10.16 -18.80
N GLU A 248 6.92 -10.43 -20.11
CA GLU A 248 7.06 -9.40 -21.15
C GLU A 248 5.95 -8.33 -21.15
N TYR A 249 4.72 -8.70 -20.76
CA TYR A 249 3.62 -7.74 -20.68
C TYR A 249 3.84 -6.75 -19.53
N LEU A 250 4.29 -7.25 -18.37
CA LEU A 250 4.46 -6.45 -17.15
C LEU A 250 5.70 -5.57 -17.20
N VAL A 251 6.79 -6.02 -17.84
CA VAL A 251 8.00 -5.20 -18.09
C VAL A 251 7.65 -3.89 -18.81
N ASN A 252 6.70 -3.93 -19.74
CA ASN A 252 6.30 -2.77 -20.53
C ASN A 252 5.11 -1.99 -19.92
N MET A 253 4.54 -2.48 -18.82
CA MET A 253 3.42 -1.85 -18.15
C MET A 253 3.91 -0.67 -17.31
N GLN A 254 3.30 0.50 -17.53
CA GLN A 254 3.60 1.66 -16.70
C GLN A 254 3.03 1.41 -15.31
N HIS A 255 3.86 1.53 -14.28
CA HIS A 255 3.43 1.37 -12.90
C HIS A 255 4.10 2.40 -11.98
N THR A 256 3.49 2.63 -10.83
CA THR A 256 4.03 3.42 -9.72
C THR A 256 3.65 2.73 -8.41
N VAL A 257 4.41 2.99 -7.35
CA VAL A 257 4.17 2.42 -6.03
C VAL A 257 3.99 3.56 -5.03
N ILE A 258 3.05 3.38 -4.11
CA ILE A 258 2.90 4.22 -2.91
C ILE A 258 3.49 3.43 -1.73
N PRO A 259 4.78 3.62 -1.37
CA PRO A 259 5.48 2.73 -0.43
C PRO A 259 4.99 2.85 1.02
N SER A 260 4.71 4.08 1.47
CA SER A 260 4.16 4.41 2.78
C SER A 260 3.25 5.63 2.66
N TRP A 261 2.29 5.75 3.58
CA TRP A 261 1.24 6.78 3.55
C TRP A 261 0.72 7.14 4.95
N TYR A 262 1.43 6.75 6.01
CA TYR A 262 1.07 7.01 7.42
C TYR A 262 0.85 8.49 7.80
N GLN A 263 1.39 9.42 7.01
CA GLN A 263 1.33 10.85 7.27
C GLN A 263 0.20 11.58 6.53
N ARG A 264 -0.59 10.85 5.74
CA ARG A 264 -1.69 11.45 5.00
C ARG A 264 -2.75 12.00 5.96
N GLU A 265 -3.26 13.19 5.63
CA GLU A 265 -4.14 13.94 6.51
C GLU A 265 -5.45 13.21 6.78
N GLY A 266 -6.03 12.56 5.77
CA GLY A 266 -7.26 11.78 5.93
C GLY A 266 -7.07 10.61 6.87
N TYR A 267 -6.03 9.79 6.67
CA TYR A 267 -5.67 8.70 7.59
C TYR A 267 -5.48 9.18 9.03
N VAL A 268 -4.68 10.23 9.26
CA VAL A 268 -4.43 10.77 10.61
C VAL A 268 -5.74 11.26 11.26
N LYS A 269 -6.59 11.95 10.50
CA LYS A 269 -7.87 12.44 10.99
C LYS A 269 -8.85 11.32 11.29
N SER A 270 -8.89 10.27 10.47
CA SER A 270 -9.73 9.09 10.69
C SER A 270 -9.33 8.35 11.95
N MET A 271 -8.03 8.12 12.16
CA MET A 271 -7.50 7.53 13.39
C MET A 271 -7.86 8.38 14.61
N ALA A 272 -7.66 9.70 14.54
CA ALA A 272 -8.03 10.60 15.63
C ALA A 272 -9.55 10.59 15.92
N THR A 273 -10.39 10.44 14.89
CA THR A 273 -11.85 10.31 15.06
C THR A 273 -12.22 9.02 15.79
N LEU A 274 -11.62 7.89 15.40
CA LEU A 274 -11.88 6.60 16.07
C LEU A 274 -11.40 6.62 17.52
N ILE A 275 -10.20 7.16 17.78
CA ILE A 275 -9.68 7.32 19.16
C ILE A 275 -10.61 8.21 19.98
N GLN A 276 -11.04 9.36 19.42
CA GLN A 276 -11.96 10.27 20.11
C GLN A 276 -13.29 9.61 20.44
N SER A 277 -13.86 8.84 19.50
CA SER A 277 -15.10 8.11 19.69
C SER A 277 -14.97 7.10 20.83
N GLU A 278 -13.89 6.30 20.83
CA GLU A 278 -13.68 5.31 21.89
C GLU A 278 -13.36 5.93 23.24
N LEU A 279 -12.64 7.06 23.30
CA LEU A 279 -12.42 7.76 24.56
C LEU A 279 -13.73 8.17 25.24
N GLN A 280 -14.76 8.50 24.47
CA GLN A 280 -16.08 8.91 24.99
C GLN A 280 -16.86 7.77 25.64
N THR A 281 -16.49 6.51 25.41
CA THR A 281 -17.13 5.35 26.05
C THR A 281 -16.68 5.17 27.51
N PHE A 282 -15.56 5.79 27.91
CA PHE A 282 -15.07 5.74 29.28
C PHE A 282 -15.77 6.76 30.17
N GLU A 283 -15.99 6.42 31.45
CA GLU A 283 -16.59 7.34 32.44
C GLU A 283 -15.76 8.62 32.65
N ARG A 284 -14.43 8.50 32.59
CA ARG A 284 -13.47 9.61 32.75
C ARG A 284 -12.53 9.69 31.54
N PRO A 285 -12.99 10.19 30.39
CA PRO A 285 -12.22 10.17 29.14
C PRO A 285 -10.85 10.85 29.25
N ARG A 286 -10.73 11.92 30.03
CA ARG A 286 -9.48 12.69 30.19
C ARG A 286 -8.39 11.97 30.99
N GLU A 287 -8.73 10.95 31.76
CA GLU A 287 -7.78 10.18 32.58
C GLU A 287 -7.28 8.91 31.87
N VAL A 288 -7.84 8.60 30.69
CA VAL A 288 -7.48 7.42 29.91
C VAL A 288 -6.09 7.58 29.32
N MET A 289 -5.22 6.59 29.48
CA MET A 289 -3.97 6.54 28.73
C MET A 289 -4.21 5.92 27.35
N ILE A 290 -3.73 6.59 26.31
CA ILE A 290 -3.75 6.06 24.94
C ILE A 290 -2.53 5.15 24.76
N PHE A 291 -2.77 3.90 24.37
CA PHE A 291 -1.75 2.88 24.22
C PHE A 291 -1.67 2.45 22.76
N PHE A 292 -0.70 2.97 22.01
CA PHE A 292 -0.46 2.53 20.64
C PHE A 292 0.25 1.17 20.66
N SER A 293 -0.40 0.15 20.11
CA SER A 293 0.18 -1.17 19.92
C SER A 293 0.54 -1.35 18.44
N ALA A 294 1.84 -1.44 18.16
CA ALA A 294 2.38 -1.67 16.83
C ALA A 294 2.98 -3.07 16.74
N HIS A 295 2.93 -3.73 15.57
CA HIS A 295 3.59 -5.02 15.40
C HIS A 295 5.10 -4.86 15.58
N GLY A 296 5.73 -5.76 16.35
CA GLY A 296 7.18 -5.71 16.51
C GLY A 296 7.91 -6.07 15.23
N VAL A 297 9.14 -5.58 15.10
CA VAL A 297 10.09 -6.07 14.09
C VAL A 297 11.40 -6.47 14.78
N PRO A 298 12.18 -7.41 14.22
CA PRO A 298 13.52 -7.68 14.72
C PRO A 298 14.36 -6.41 14.78
N ARG A 299 15.09 -6.20 15.88
CA ARG A 299 15.93 -4.99 16.07
C ARG A 299 16.94 -4.79 14.95
N ALA A 300 17.50 -5.90 14.44
CA ALA A 300 18.43 -5.91 13.32
C ALA A 300 17.83 -5.29 12.03
N TYR A 301 16.51 -5.38 11.81
CA TYR A 301 15.90 -4.78 10.62
C TYR A 301 16.05 -3.26 10.64
N VAL A 302 15.82 -2.66 11.80
CA VAL A 302 15.94 -1.21 12.00
C VAL A 302 17.41 -0.77 12.06
N GLU A 303 18.21 -1.40 12.91
CA GLU A 303 19.56 -0.92 13.22
C GLU A 303 20.60 -1.27 12.15
N GLU A 304 20.46 -2.41 11.47
CA GLU A 304 21.48 -2.94 10.56
C GLU A 304 21.04 -2.86 9.10
N ALA A 305 19.77 -3.13 8.81
CA ALA A 305 19.20 -3.01 7.46
C ALA A 305 18.75 -1.59 7.10
N GLY A 306 18.48 -0.74 8.09
CA GLY A 306 17.93 0.58 7.86
C GLY A 306 16.42 0.59 7.56
N ASP A 307 15.66 -0.36 8.11
CA ASP A 307 14.20 -0.38 8.00
C ASP A 307 13.58 0.90 8.61
N PRO A 308 12.87 1.73 7.83
CA PRO A 308 12.31 3.00 8.30
C PRO A 308 11.08 2.83 9.23
N TYR A 309 10.59 1.60 9.42
CA TYR A 309 9.37 1.30 10.14
C TYR A 309 9.28 1.98 11.51
N LYS A 310 10.36 1.97 12.30
CA LYS A 310 10.39 2.59 13.63
C LYS A 310 10.15 4.11 13.54
N ASP A 311 10.87 4.79 12.64
CA ASP A 311 10.81 6.24 12.51
C ASP A 311 9.48 6.69 11.92
N GLU A 312 8.96 5.97 10.91
CA GLU A 312 7.62 6.19 10.36
C GLU A 312 6.53 5.95 11.41
N MET A 313 6.66 4.91 12.25
CA MET A 313 5.70 4.62 13.31
C MET A 313 5.68 5.71 14.39
N GLU A 314 6.84 6.12 14.88
CA GLU A 314 6.95 7.20 15.88
C GLU A 314 6.44 8.54 15.33
N HIS A 315 6.69 8.80 14.03
CA HIS A 315 6.15 9.98 13.36
C HIS A 315 4.63 9.91 13.20
N CYS A 316 4.09 8.75 12.80
CA CYS A 316 2.65 8.51 12.72
C CYS A 316 1.95 8.79 14.05
N VAL A 317 2.44 8.22 15.15
CA VAL A 317 1.92 8.46 16.51
C VAL A 317 1.95 9.95 16.85
N ARG A 318 3.06 10.63 16.55
CA ARG A 318 3.18 12.07 16.79
C ARG A 318 2.14 12.89 15.99
N LEU A 319 1.87 12.55 14.74
CA LEU A 319 0.87 13.22 13.91
C LEU A 319 -0.55 13.01 14.48
N ILE A 320 -0.91 11.78 14.82
CA ILE A 320 -2.20 11.45 15.43
C ILE A 320 -2.38 12.19 16.77
N MET A 321 -1.36 12.17 17.64
CA MET A 321 -1.41 12.88 18.92
C MET A 321 -1.46 14.40 18.75
N THR A 322 -0.86 14.94 17.69
CA THR A 322 -0.97 16.37 17.35
C THR A 322 -2.41 16.72 16.96
N GLU A 323 -3.01 15.91 16.09
CA GLU A 323 -4.42 16.06 15.69
C GLU A 323 -5.38 15.95 16.90
N LEU A 324 -5.17 14.98 17.79
CA LEU A 324 -5.96 14.85 19.02
C LEU A 324 -5.85 16.09 19.92
N ARG A 325 -4.64 16.65 20.08
CA ARG A 325 -4.44 17.89 20.84
C ARG A 325 -5.13 19.09 20.20
N LEU A 326 -5.12 19.19 18.87
CA LEU A 326 -5.87 20.23 18.14
C LEU A 326 -7.39 20.13 18.39
N ARG A 327 -7.90 18.90 18.59
CA ARG A 327 -9.29 18.62 18.98
C ARG A 327 -9.57 18.81 20.48
N GLY A 328 -8.60 19.27 21.26
CA GLY A 328 -8.75 19.49 22.70
C GLY A 328 -8.72 18.21 23.54
N ILE A 329 -8.08 17.15 23.05
CA ILE A 329 -7.90 15.85 23.74
C ILE A 329 -6.47 15.79 24.29
N PRO A 330 -6.24 16.06 25.59
CA PRO A 330 -4.89 16.22 26.15
C PRO A 330 -4.31 14.93 26.73
N ASN A 331 -4.90 13.77 26.41
CA ASN A 331 -4.54 12.48 26.99
C ASN A 331 -3.05 12.15 26.79
N ASP A 332 -2.45 11.54 27.82
CA ASP A 332 -1.12 10.96 27.71
C ASP A 332 -1.15 9.71 26.81
N HIS A 333 -0.01 9.42 26.19
CA HIS A 333 0.13 8.27 25.31
C HIS A 333 1.45 7.54 25.54
N THR A 334 1.48 6.28 25.11
CA THR A 334 2.71 5.50 24.95
C THR A 334 2.60 4.61 23.72
N LEU A 335 3.75 4.22 23.17
CA LEU A 335 3.88 3.32 22.02
C LEU A 335 4.69 2.10 22.48
N ALA A 336 4.19 0.91 22.17
CA ALA A 336 4.90 -0.33 22.37
C ALA A 336 4.69 -1.31 21.20
N TYR A 337 5.55 -2.32 21.17
CA TYR A 337 5.65 -3.29 20.09
C TYR A 337 5.21 -4.69 20.54
N GLN A 338 4.27 -5.28 19.82
CA GLN A 338 3.61 -6.56 20.13
C GLN A 338 4.17 -7.74 19.32
N SER A 339 3.62 -8.94 19.56
CA SER A 339 3.82 -10.16 18.74
C SER A 339 5.27 -10.62 18.54
N ARG A 340 6.15 -10.45 19.54
CA ARG A 340 7.54 -10.93 19.46
C ARG A 340 7.61 -12.46 19.37
N VAL A 341 8.43 -12.99 18.46
CA VAL A 341 8.64 -14.44 18.31
C VAL A 341 10.10 -14.84 18.24
N GLY A 342 10.41 -15.99 18.85
CA GLY A 342 11.76 -16.57 18.82
C GLY A 342 12.76 -15.86 19.75
N PRO A 343 14.04 -16.25 19.69
CA PRO A 343 15.05 -15.82 20.64
C PRO A 343 15.80 -14.55 20.23
N VAL A 344 15.52 -14.00 19.05
CA VAL A 344 16.17 -12.76 18.56
C VAL A 344 15.66 -11.56 19.33
N GLU A 345 16.43 -10.48 19.33
CA GLU A 345 15.99 -9.24 19.96
C GLU A 345 15.03 -8.47 19.04
N TRP A 346 13.92 -8.04 19.59
CA TRP A 346 12.88 -7.28 18.90
C TRP A 346 12.91 -5.82 19.31
N LEU A 347 12.26 -4.98 18.52
CA LEU A 347 12.10 -3.57 18.80
C LEU A 347 11.37 -3.37 20.14
N LYS A 348 11.86 -2.44 20.95
CA LYS A 348 11.37 -2.11 22.29
C LYS A 348 10.71 -0.73 22.29
N PRO A 349 9.80 -0.44 23.24
CA PRO A 349 9.40 -1.28 24.38
C PRO A 349 8.39 -2.38 24.00
N TYR A 350 8.36 -3.49 24.74
CA TYR A 350 7.43 -4.59 24.49
C TYR A 350 6.04 -4.31 25.09
N THR A 351 4.98 -4.68 24.38
CA THR A 351 3.60 -4.42 24.80
C THR A 351 3.28 -5.05 26.16
N ASP A 352 3.65 -6.31 26.37
CA ASP A 352 3.42 -7.03 27.62
C ASP A 352 4.13 -6.40 28.83
N ASP A 353 5.40 -6.02 28.66
CA ASP A 353 6.19 -5.36 29.70
C ASP A 353 5.66 -3.94 30.00
N THR A 354 5.22 -3.23 28.96
CA THR A 354 4.68 -1.87 29.07
C THR A 354 3.35 -1.86 29.82
N ILE A 355 2.44 -2.80 29.52
CA ILE A 355 1.16 -2.95 30.23
C ILE A 355 1.39 -3.20 31.72
N LYS A 356 2.33 -4.10 32.08
CA LYS A 356 2.70 -4.38 33.48
C LYS A 356 3.27 -3.14 34.18
N ASP A 357 4.13 -2.39 33.50
CA ASP A 357 4.70 -1.16 34.03
C ASP A 357 3.65 -0.06 34.25
N LEU A 358 2.72 0.11 33.31
CA LEU A 358 1.60 1.03 33.42
C LEU A 358 0.70 0.71 34.62
N GLY A 359 0.39 -0.57 34.81
CA GLY A 359 -0.33 -1.07 35.97
C GLY A 359 0.37 -0.72 37.29
N ARG A 360 1.70 -0.95 37.36
CA ARG A 360 2.54 -0.58 38.53
C ARG A 360 2.58 0.92 38.78
N ARG A 361 2.58 1.75 37.72
CA ARG A 361 2.48 3.22 37.80
C ARG A 361 1.09 3.72 38.21
N GLY A 362 0.11 2.83 38.36
CA GLY A 362 -1.21 3.15 38.85
C GLY A 362 -2.20 3.59 37.78
N VAL A 363 -1.89 3.42 36.49
CA VAL A 363 -2.83 3.68 35.38
C VAL A 363 -4.06 2.80 35.55
N LYS A 364 -5.26 3.41 35.50
CA LYS A 364 -6.54 2.71 35.72
C LYS A 364 -7.38 2.49 34.47
N SER A 365 -7.17 3.31 33.45
CA SER A 365 -7.92 3.24 32.20
C SER A 365 -6.94 3.27 31.04
N LEU A 366 -7.02 2.27 30.17
CA LEU A 366 -6.15 2.11 29.01
C LEU A 366 -6.99 1.92 27.75
N LEU A 367 -6.69 2.71 26.72
CA LEU A 367 -7.30 2.59 25.39
C LEU A 367 -6.24 2.10 24.40
N ALA A 368 -6.32 0.85 23.98
CA ALA A 368 -5.43 0.26 23.00
C ALA A 368 -5.77 0.74 21.58
N VAL A 369 -4.75 1.14 20.82
CA VAL A 369 -4.86 1.61 19.44
C VAL A 369 -4.01 0.72 18.54
N PRO A 370 -4.61 -0.19 17.76
CA PRO A 370 -3.87 -0.96 16.75
C PRO A 370 -3.49 -0.03 15.60
N ILE A 371 -2.20 0.29 15.47
CA ILE A 371 -1.73 1.33 14.53
C ILE A 371 -1.01 0.78 13.30
N SER A 372 -0.61 -0.49 13.32
CA SER A 372 0.15 -1.12 12.22
C SER A 372 -0.70 -1.62 11.05
N PHE A 373 -2.00 -1.79 11.26
CA PHE A 373 -2.90 -2.36 10.26
C PHE A 373 -4.21 -1.59 10.20
N VAL A 374 -4.84 -1.60 9.03
CA VAL A 374 -6.11 -0.90 8.78
C VAL A 374 -7.33 -1.81 8.73
N SER A 375 -7.14 -3.10 8.97
CA SER A 375 -8.21 -4.11 8.92
C SER A 375 -8.11 -5.01 10.15
N GLU A 376 -9.26 -5.48 10.64
CA GLU A 376 -9.29 -6.44 11.75
C GLU A 376 -8.62 -7.75 11.32
N HIS A 377 -7.87 -8.35 12.24
CA HIS A 377 -7.14 -9.60 12.05
C HIS A 377 -6.84 -10.23 13.41
N ILE A 378 -6.08 -11.33 13.42
CA ILE A 378 -5.85 -12.10 14.66
C ILE A 378 -5.18 -11.27 15.75
N GLU A 379 -4.23 -10.39 15.41
CA GLU A 379 -3.55 -9.57 16.42
C GLU A 379 -4.46 -8.52 17.06
N THR A 380 -5.52 -8.08 16.39
CA THR A 380 -6.48 -7.14 16.99
C THR A 380 -7.56 -7.86 17.79
N LEU A 381 -8.14 -8.91 17.21
CA LEU A 381 -9.31 -9.60 17.76
C LEU A 381 -8.98 -10.65 18.83
N GLU A 382 -7.76 -11.17 18.83
CA GLU A 382 -7.30 -12.15 19.82
C GLU A 382 -6.22 -11.55 20.70
N GLU A 383 -5.10 -11.10 20.14
CA GLU A 383 -3.96 -10.65 20.96
C GLU A 383 -4.31 -9.39 21.78
N ILE A 384 -4.93 -8.36 21.16
CA ILE A 384 -5.33 -7.14 21.89
C ILE A 384 -6.60 -7.34 22.71
N ASP A 385 -7.67 -7.91 22.13
CA ASP A 385 -8.98 -8.01 22.78
C ASP A 385 -9.06 -9.10 23.87
N VAL A 386 -8.19 -10.12 23.79
CA VAL A 386 -8.13 -11.23 24.76
C VAL A 386 -6.84 -11.16 25.56
N GLU A 387 -5.69 -11.47 24.97
CA GLU A 387 -4.44 -11.66 25.74
C GLU A 387 -4.01 -10.38 26.48
N TYR A 388 -3.95 -9.24 25.81
CA TYR A 388 -3.53 -7.98 26.43
C TYR A 388 -4.58 -7.34 27.32
N ARG A 389 -5.85 -7.56 27.03
CA ARG A 389 -6.93 -7.16 27.94
C ARG A 389 -6.83 -7.91 29.27
N GLU A 390 -6.64 -9.23 29.24
CA GLU A 390 -6.45 -10.05 30.44
C GLU A 390 -5.21 -9.58 31.21
N LEU A 391 -4.09 -9.42 30.52
CA LEU A 391 -2.84 -8.93 31.12
C LEU A 391 -3.00 -7.54 31.77
N ALA A 392 -3.76 -6.64 31.14
CA ALA A 392 -4.01 -5.32 31.67
C ALA A 392 -4.81 -5.38 32.98
N LEU A 393 -5.88 -6.20 33.01
CA LEU A 393 -6.69 -6.41 34.21
C LEU A 393 -5.86 -7.01 35.36
N GLU A 394 -5.05 -8.02 35.07
CA GLU A 394 -4.12 -8.62 36.04
C GLU A 394 -3.07 -7.62 36.55
N SER A 395 -2.64 -6.69 35.70
CA SER A 395 -1.67 -5.64 36.04
C SER A 395 -2.28 -4.49 36.84
N GLY A 396 -3.60 -4.49 37.10
CA GLY A 396 -4.29 -3.51 37.93
C GLY A 396 -4.91 -2.33 37.17
N ILE A 397 -4.99 -2.42 35.83
CA ILE A 397 -5.84 -1.57 34.99
C ILE A 397 -7.29 -2.05 35.18
N LYS A 398 -8.24 -1.13 35.28
CA LYS A 398 -9.65 -1.43 35.58
C LYS A 398 -10.54 -1.30 34.34
N ASN A 399 -10.26 -0.30 33.52
CA ASN A 399 -11.03 0.01 32.33
C ASN A 399 -10.16 -0.21 31.11
N TRP A 400 -10.63 -1.06 30.20
CA TRP A 400 -9.96 -1.38 28.95
C TRP A 400 -10.90 -1.05 27.80
N GLY A 401 -10.35 -0.44 26.76
CA GLY A 401 -11.01 -0.25 25.49
C GLY A 401 -10.02 -0.47 24.35
N ARG A 402 -10.53 -0.76 23.17
CA ARG A 402 -9.74 -0.89 21.95
C ARG A 402 -10.37 -0.06 20.85
N VAL A 403 -9.56 0.70 20.14
CA VAL A 403 -9.96 1.38 18.91
C VAL A 403 -10.13 0.34 17.79
N PRO A 404 -11.29 0.33 17.09
CA PRO A 404 -11.48 -0.56 15.96
C PRO A 404 -10.45 -0.25 14.86
N ALA A 405 -10.10 -1.25 14.05
CA ALA A 405 -9.34 -1.01 12.83
C ALA A 405 -10.15 -0.09 11.89
N LEU A 406 -9.46 0.69 11.04
CA LEU A 406 -10.10 1.67 10.16
C LEU A 406 -11.18 1.09 9.26
N GLY A 407 -10.98 -0.13 8.76
CA GLY A 407 -11.89 -0.80 7.84
C GLY A 407 -12.19 0.10 6.63
N CYS A 408 -13.46 0.41 6.44
CA CYS A 408 -13.96 1.23 5.33
C CYS A 408 -14.40 2.63 5.77
N GLU A 409 -13.78 3.21 6.80
CA GLU A 409 -14.08 4.59 7.22
C GLU A 409 -13.97 5.55 6.01
N LYS A 410 -14.98 6.40 5.83
CA LYS A 410 -15.16 7.15 4.59
C LYS A 410 -13.98 8.08 4.30
N ASN A 411 -13.53 8.87 5.28
CA ASN A 411 -12.43 9.81 5.07
C ASN A 411 -11.12 9.09 4.74
N PHE A 412 -10.91 7.91 5.34
CA PHE A 412 -9.77 7.05 5.04
C PHE A 412 -9.82 6.53 3.60
N ILE A 413 -10.96 6.01 3.15
CA ILE A 413 -11.12 5.53 1.76
C ILE A 413 -10.99 6.68 0.75
N ASP A 414 -11.60 7.83 1.04
CA ASP A 414 -11.49 9.03 0.19
C ASP A 414 -10.03 9.48 0.07
N ASP A 415 -9.25 9.41 1.16
CA ASP A 415 -7.83 9.79 1.19
C ASP A 415 -6.93 8.78 0.47
N LEU A 416 -7.26 7.47 0.51
CA LEU A 416 -6.61 6.48 -0.34
C LEU A 416 -6.89 6.73 -1.83
N ALA A 417 -8.12 7.15 -2.18
CA ALA A 417 -8.45 7.51 -3.54
C ALA A 417 -7.65 8.74 -4.01
N ASP A 418 -7.50 9.75 -3.15
CA ASP A 418 -6.64 10.90 -3.41
C ASP A 418 -5.18 10.49 -3.59
N ALA A 419 -4.66 9.56 -2.77
CA ALA A 419 -3.30 9.02 -2.92
C ALA A 419 -3.08 8.37 -4.30
N VAL A 420 -4.05 7.58 -4.76
CA VAL A 420 -4.00 6.94 -6.08
C VAL A 420 -4.01 7.97 -7.21
N ILE A 421 -4.87 8.99 -7.12
CA ILE A 421 -4.97 10.05 -8.13
C ILE A 421 -3.67 10.88 -8.17
N GLU A 422 -3.12 11.21 -7.01
CA GLU A 422 -1.85 11.93 -6.86
C GLU A 422 -0.67 11.12 -7.43
N ALA A 423 -0.68 9.80 -7.30
CA ALA A 423 0.37 8.91 -7.79
C ALA A 423 0.29 8.68 -9.32
N LEU A 424 -0.90 8.76 -9.91
CA LEU A 424 -1.14 8.40 -11.32
C LEU A 424 -0.26 9.18 -12.34
N PRO A 425 0.01 10.49 -12.20
CA PRO A 425 0.91 11.22 -13.10
C PRO A 425 2.35 10.68 -13.12
N TYR A 426 2.77 9.97 -12.08
CA TYR A 426 4.11 9.40 -11.98
C TYR A 426 4.23 8.03 -12.66
N VAL A 427 3.09 7.44 -13.06
CA VAL A 427 3.04 6.23 -13.88
C VAL A 427 3.68 6.54 -15.24
N GLY A 428 4.96 6.18 -15.39
CA GLY A 428 5.77 6.39 -16.61
C GLY A 428 6.62 7.67 -16.64
N ALA A 429 6.53 8.58 -15.66
CA ALA A 429 7.29 9.84 -15.66
C ALA A 429 8.80 9.64 -15.45
N MET A 430 9.25 8.51 -14.91
CA MET A 430 10.67 8.21 -14.71
C MET A 430 11.36 7.57 -15.92
N ALA A 431 10.63 7.25 -16.98
CA ALA A 431 11.23 6.90 -18.27
C ALA A 431 11.74 8.14 -19.04
N VAL A 432 11.38 9.36 -18.61
CA VAL A 432 11.77 10.61 -19.30
C VAL A 432 12.19 11.69 -18.29
N SER A 433 13.50 11.71 -18.01
CA SER A 433 14.33 12.84 -17.56
C SER A 433 14.22 13.40 -16.13
N ASN A 434 15.36 13.30 -15.43
CA ASN A 434 16.04 14.27 -14.55
C ASN A 434 15.23 15.16 -13.59
N ILE A 435 15.50 14.94 -12.30
CA ILE A 435 16.00 15.91 -11.30
C ILE A 435 15.44 17.32 -11.46
N GLU A 436 14.33 17.62 -10.75
CA GLU A 436 13.94 18.92 -10.15
C GLU A 436 12.44 19.02 -9.80
N ALA A 437 11.62 18.02 -10.11
CA ALA A 437 10.17 18.11 -9.89
C ALA A 437 9.69 17.51 -8.55
N ARG A 438 9.51 18.43 -7.58
CA ARG A 438 8.47 18.48 -6.53
C ARG A 438 8.63 17.62 -5.28
N GLN A 439 8.46 18.32 -4.16
CA GLN A 439 8.31 17.88 -2.78
C GLN A 439 7.12 16.91 -2.61
N SER A 440 7.19 15.73 -3.21
CA SER A 440 6.37 14.61 -2.75
C SER A 440 6.96 14.13 -1.44
N LEU A 441 6.13 14.17 -0.40
CA LEU A 441 6.45 13.70 0.94
C LEU A 441 6.64 12.16 1.01
N ILE A 442 6.49 11.47 -0.12
CA ILE A 442 6.61 10.02 -0.30
C ILE A 442 7.58 9.77 -1.48
N PRO A 443 8.58 8.88 -1.38
CA PRO A 443 9.38 8.50 -2.53
C PRO A 443 8.46 7.79 -3.53
N LEU A 444 8.18 8.45 -4.64
CA LEU A 444 7.43 7.87 -5.75
C LEU A 444 8.47 7.39 -6.76
N GLY A 445 8.35 6.14 -7.19
CA GLY A 445 9.29 5.50 -8.10
C GLY A 445 8.80 4.13 -8.58
N SER A 446 9.57 3.53 -9.47
CA SER A 446 9.39 2.12 -9.84
C SER A 446 9.65 1.21 -8.64
N VAL A 447 9.15 -0.03 -8.69
CA VAL A 447 9.38 -1.04 -7.62
C VAL A 447 10.88 -1.21 -7.35
N GLU A 448 11.71 -1.25 -8.40
CA GLU A 448 13.17 -1.43 -8.31
C GLU A 448 13.87 -0.24 -7.64
N GLU A 449 13.54 1.00 -8.01
CA GLU A 449 14.14 2.22 -7.42
C GLU A 449 13.81 2.37 -5.94
N LEU A 450 12.58 2.00 -5.55
CA LEU A 450 12.17 2.02 -4.14
C LEU A 450 12.90 0.96 -3.34
N LEU A 451 12.97 -0.27 -3.84
CA LEU A 451 13.76 -1.31 -3.21
C LEU A 451 15.23 -0.88 -3.09
N ALA A 452 15.81 -0.27 -4.12
CA ALA A 452 17.19 0.24 -4.04
C ALA A 452 17.37 1.35 -2.98
N THR A 453 16.34 2.18 -2.75
CA THR A 453 16.35 3.24 -1.73
C THR A 453 16.32 2.66 -0.32
N TYR A 454 15.46 1.65 -0.09
CA TYR A 454 15.28 1.01 1.22
C TYR A 454 16.28 -0.12 1.48
N ASP A 455 16.94 -0.66 0.45
CA ASP A 455 17.95 -1.72 0.51
C ASP A 455 19.36 -1.16 0.29
N THR A 456 19.59 0.10 0.67
CA THR A 456 20.83 0.87 0.44
C THR A 456 22.09 0.22 1.01
N GLN A 457 21.95 -0.82 1.85
CA GLN A 457 23.01 -1.75 2.14
C GLN A 457 22.54 -3.17 1.87
N ARG A 458 22.82 -3.66 0.66
CA ARG A 458 22.93 -5.08 0.30
C ARG A 458 23.97 -5.86 1.13
N ARG A 459 24.31 -5.40 2.34
CA ARG A 459 24.92 -6.26 3.35
C ARG A 459 23.88 -7.33 3.60
N GLU A 460 24.27 -8.57 3.33
CA GLU A 460 23.59 -9.72 3.92
C GLU A 460 23.29 -9.33 5.37
N LEU A 461 22.00 -9.16 5.71
CA LEU A 461 21.60 -9.01 7.09
C LEU A 461 22.34 -10.12 7.83
N PRO A 462 23.09 -9.79 8.90
CA PRO A 462 23.90 -10.80 9.54
C PRO A 462 22.98 -11.98 9.86
N PRO A 463 23.41 -13.21 9.56
CA PRO A 463 22.66 -14.38 9.97
C PRO A 463 22.31 -14.20 11.45
N PRO A 464 21.10 -14.60 11.91
CA PRO A 464 20.69 -14.44 13.30
C PRO A 464 21.86 -14.86 14.18
N VAL A 465 22.42 -13.90 14.90
CA VAL A 465 23.76 -13.93 15.49
C VAL A 465 24.19 -15.37 15.81
N PRO A 466 25.03 -16.02 14.97
CA PRO A 466 25.63 -17.29 15.34
C PRO A 466 26.83 -17.08 16.26
N VAL A 467 27.04 -15.85 16.77
CA VAL A 467 28.14 -15.56 17.67
C VAL A 467 27.77 -16.04 19.06
N TRP A 468 28.29 -17.23 19.34
CA TRP A 468 28.55 -17.77 20.66
C TRP A 468 29.42 -16.79 21.46
N GLU A 469 28.87 -15.67 21.91
CA GLU A 469 29.51 -14.92 22.98
C GLU A 469 29.19 -15.65 24.30
N TRP A 470 30.23 -16.27 24.86
CA TRP A 470 30.22 -16.83 26.22
C TRP A 470 30.03 -15.69 27.24
N GLY A 471 28.80 -15.20 27.34
CA GLY A 471 28.35 -14.21 28.31
C GLY A 471 27.24 -14.81 29.17
N TRP A 472 27.52 -14.97 30.46
CA TRP A 472 26.53 -15.45 31.43
C TRP A 472 25.49 -14.36 31.68
N THR A 473 24.40 -14.33 30.92
CA THR A 473 23.22 -13.51 31.25
C THR A 473 22.27 -14.30 32.16
N LYS A 474 21.67 -13.61 33.16
CA LYS A 474 20.92 -14.22 34.27
C LYS A 474 19.48 -14.66 33.96
N SER A 475 18.99 -14.52 32.73
CA SER A 475 17.59 -14.83 32.42
C SER A 475 17.39 -16.31 32.07
N ALA A 476 16.74 -17.05 32.98
CA ALA A 476 16.43 -18.48 32.84
C ALA A 476 15.61 -18.82 31.56
N GLU A 477 14.83 -17.87 31.05
CA GLU A 477 14.04 -18.06 29.81
C GLU A 477 14.90 -18.12 28.54
N THR A 478 16.04 -17.41 28.51
CA THR A 478 16.99 -17.51 27.39
C THR A 478 17.69 -18.86 27.35
N TRP A 479 17.89 -19.50 28.51
CA TRP A 479 18.48 -20.84 28.60
C TRP A 479 17.54 -21.93 28.11
N ASN A 480 16.24 -21.85 28.44
CA ASN A 480 15.26 -22.82 27.98
C ASN A 480 15.06 -22.76 26.46
N GLY A 481 15.01 -21.57 25.87
CA GLY A 481 14.96 -21.40 24.41
C GLY A 481 16.23 -21.89 23.71
N ARG A 482 17.41 -21.63 24.29
CA ARG A 482 18.70 -22.09 23.76
C ARG A 482 18.87 -23.60 23.87
N ALA A 483 18.46 -24.20 24.99
CA ALA A 483 18.47 -25.65 25.19
C ALA A 483 17.47 -26.36 24.27
N ALA A 484 16.27 -25.80 24.06
CA ALA A 484 15.29 -26.33 23.13
C ALA A 484 15.80 -26.28 21.68
N MET A 485 16.43 -25.18 21.27
CA MET A 485 16.99 -25.05 19.92
C MET A 485 18.19 -25.99 19.71
N LEU A 486 19.05 -26.16 20.72
CA LEU A 486 20.14 -27.14 20.68
C LEU A 486 19.61 -28.58 20.67
N ALA A 487 18.54 -28.87 21.40
CA ALA A 487 17.88 -30.18 21.37
C ALA A 487 17.27 -30.47 20.00
N VAL A 488 16.63 -29.48 19.36
CA VAL A 488 16.09 -29.60 18.01
C VAL A 488 17.21 -29.76 16.97
N LEU A 489 18.29 -28.98 17.06
CA LEU A 489 19.45 -29.12 16.17
C LEU A 489 20.15 -30.48 16.36
N ALA A 490 20.29 -30.95 17.61
CA ALA A 490 20.86 -32.26 17.91
C ALA A 490 19.96 -33.38 17.40
N LEU A 491 18.63 -33.28 17.58
CA LEU A 491 17.67 -34.22 17.01
C LEU A 491 17.76 -34.24 15.48
N LEU A 492 17.76 -33.09 14.82
CA LEU A 492 17.88 -33.01 13.36
C LEU A 492 19.21 -33.56 12.85
N LEU A 493 20.33 -33.27 13.54
CA LEU A 493 21.64 -33.85 13.21
C LEU A 493 21.68 -35.36 13.41
N LEU A 494 21.05 -35.87 14.47
CA LEU A 494 21.00 -37.29 14.77
C LEU A 494 20.08 -38.02 13.79
N GLU A 495 18.97 -37.42 13.40
CA GLU A 495 18.05 -37.97 12.39
C GLU A 495 18.70 -38.01 11.00
N VAL A 496 19.42 -36.96 10.59
CA VAL A 496 20.13 -36.91 9.30
C VAL A 496 21.32 -37.88 9.27
N SER A 497 22.02 -38.08 10.39
CA SER A 497 23.21 -38.95 10.44
C SER A 497 22.89 -40.43 10.67
N THR A 498 21.76 -40.76 11.31
CA THR A 498 21.38 -42.16 11.63
C THR A 498 20.30 -42.73 10.73
N GLY A 499 19.57 -41.88 9.99
CA GLY A 499 18.50 -42.31 9.08
C GLY A 499 17.27 -42.94 9.78
N GLN A 500 17.24 -42.94 11.12
CA GLN A 500 16.16 -43.49 11.92
C GLN A 500 15.64 -42.40 12.86
N GLY A 501 14.62 -41.68 12.37
CA GLY A 501 13.98 -40.57 13.06
C GLY A 501 12.49 -40.51 12.78
N ILE A 502 11.75 -39.74 13.58
CA ILE A 502 10.30 -39.55 13.41
C ILE A 502 10.03 -38.90 12.04
N LEU A 503 10.92 -38.02 11.58
CA LEU A 503 10.82 -37.40 10.25
C LEU A 503 11.03 -38.38 9.08
N HIS A 504 11.82 -39.45 9.27
CA HIS A 504 11.93 -40.54 8.29
C HIS A 504 10.70 -41.47 8.34
N GLN A 505 10.18 -41.77 9.54
CA GLN A 505 8.95 -42.57 9.70
C GLN A 505 7.70 -41.84 9.17
N MET A 506 7.69 -40.50 9.18
CA MET A 506 6.64 -39.66 8.59
C MET A 506 6.91 -39.32 7.11
N GLY A 507 7.98 -39.83 6.49
CA GLY A 507 8.27 -39.68 5.06
C GLY A 507 8.69 -38.26 4.62
N ILE A 508 9.17 -37.43 5.55
CA ILE A 508 9.51 -36.02 5.31
C ILE A 508 10.94 -35.84 4.78
N LEU A 509 11.86 -36.77 5.09
CA LEU A 509 13.24 -36.79 4.58
C LEU A 509 13.47 -38.00 3.67
N PRO A 510 14.05 -37.84 2.46
CA PRO A 510 14.39 -38.96 1.60
C PRO A 510 15.50 -39.81 2.24
N LEU A 511 15.33 -41.13 2.23
CA LEU A 511 16.39 -42.07 2.61
C LEU A 511 17.55 -41.89 1.63
N PHE A 512 18.68 -41.38 2.11
CA PHE A 512 19.91 -41.42 1.33
C PHE A 512 20.42 -42.89 1.30
N PRO A 513 20.81 -43.42 0.13
CA PRO A 513 21.39 -44.75 0.02
C PRO A 513 22.79 -44.85 0.61
#